data_AF-A0A9E2L0Y6-F1
#
_entry.id   AF-A0A9E2L0Y6-F1
#
_cell.length_a   1.000
_cell.length_b   1.000
_cell.length_c   1.000
_cell.angle_alpha   90.00
_cell.angle_beta   90.00
_cell.angle_gamma   90.00
#
_symmetry.space_group_name_H-M   'P 1'
#
loop_
_entity.id
_entity.type
_entity.pdbx_description
1 polymer ?
#
loop_
_entity_poly.entity_id
_entity_poly.type
_entity_poly.pdbx_seq_one_letter_code
_entity_poly.pdbx_strand_id
1 'polypeptide(L)'
;LEKKVKNSVSAIGFVYRDSKDKKEKYFLFDVACKGLCISYLQPVLDAYMACCNGETEIDYIHGSEEVFRLGAEEGNIAILMPPIAKDSFFSTIVAKGPLPRKTFSMGEASEKRFYLEARKLTE
;
A
#
# COMPACT_ATOMS: atom_id res chain seq x y z
N LEU A 1 6.40 1.58 -14.27
CA LEU A 1 6.14 2.10 -12.91
C LEU A 1 6.65 1.13 -11.85
N GLU A 2 6.17 -0.11 -11.87
CA GLU A 2 6.47 -1.15 -10.87
C GLU A 2 7.95 -1.32 -10.51
N LYS A 3 8.82 -1.51 -11.52
CA LYS A 3 10.28 -1.66 -11.29
C LYS A 3 10.90 -0.47 -10.55
N LYS A 4 10.43 0.76 -10.80
CA LYS A 4 10.95 1.96 -10.12
C LYS A 4 10.49 2.02 -8.66
N VAL A 5 9.25 1.64 -8.39
CA VAL A 5 8.69 1.62 -7.03
C VAL A 5 9.30 0.49 -6.21
N LYS A 6 9.41 -0.72 -6.78
CA LYS A 6 10.00 -1.90 -6.10
C LYS A 6 11.48 -1.75 -5.78
N ASN A 7 12.22 -0.95 -6.55
CA ASN A 7 13.65 -0.71 -6.33
C ASN A 7 13.93 0.60 -5.57
N SER A 8 12.90 1.25 -5.03
CA SER A 8 13.03 2.49 -4.27
C SER A 8 12.49 2.31 -2.85
N VAL A 9 12.97 3.14 -1.93
CA VAL A 9 12.46 3.25 -0.55
C VAL A 9 11.54 4.46 -0.38
N SER A 10 11.46 5.33 -1.39
CA SER A 10 10.83 6.65 -1.35
C SER A 10 9.81 6.91 -2.46
N ALA A 11 9.86 6.11 -3.53
CA ALA A 11 9.00 6.32 -4.70
C ALA A 11 7.64 5.67 -4.51
N ILE A 12 6.59 6.49 -4.62
CA ILE A 12 5.19 6.07 -4.63
C ILE A 12 4.71 6.11 -6.08
N GLY A 13 4.07 5.03 -6.54
CA GLY A 13 3.45 4.96 -7.84
C GLY A 13 1.95 5.20 -7.76
N PHE A 14 1.40 5.94 -8.71
CA PHE A 14 -0.03 6.10 -8.89
C PHE A 14 -0.42 5.52 -10.24
N VAL A 15 -1.51 4.76 -10.25
CA VAL A 15 -2.14 4.19 -11.43
C VAL A 15 -3.59 4.67 -11.42
N TYR A 16 -4.01 5.32 -12.50
CA TYR A 16 -5.40 5.76 -12.64
C TYR A 16 -5.77 5.80 -14.12
N ARG A 17 -7.06 5.65 -14.40
CA ARG A 17 -7.61 5.89 -15.73
C ARG A 17 -8.02 7.34 -15.89
N ASP A 18 -7.53 8.01 -16.92
CA ASP A 18 -7.95 9.37 -17.22
C ASP A 18 -9.37 9.38 -17.81
N SER A 19 -10.32 10.09 -17.18
CA SER A 19 -11.72 10.16 -17.64
C SER A 19 -11.88 10.82 -19.02
N LYS A 20 -10.92 11.63 -19.47
CA LYS A 20 -10.98 12.30 -20.78
C LYS A 20 -10.37 11.45 -21.88
N ASP A 21 -9.18 10.91 -21.63
CA ASP A 21 -8.43 10.13 -22.63
C ASP A 21 -8.83 8.64 -22.66
N LYS A 22 -9.57 8.17 -21.64
CA LYS A 22 -9.88 6.75 -21.38
C LYS A 22 -8.66 5.82 -21.38
N LYS A 23 -7.47 6.39 -21.19
CA LYS A 23 -6.19 5.68 -21.14
C LYS A 23 -5.68 5.61 -19.71
N GLU A 24 -4.97 4.53 -19.43
CA GLU A 24 -4.22 4.38 -18.20
C GLU A 24 -3.07 5.39 -18.16
N LYS A 25 -2.94 6.09 -17.03
CA LYS A 25 -1.85 7.00 -16.75
C LYS A 25 -1.11 6.53 -15.51
N TYR A 26 0.20 6.75 -15.52
CA TYR A 26 1.10 6.40 -14.43
C TYR A 26 1.81 7.65 -13.96
N PHE A 27 1.78 7.89 -12.66
CA PHE A 27 2.53 8.98 -12.04
C PHE A 27 3.46 8.41 -10.98
N LEU A 28 4.72 8.87 -11.00
CA LEU A 28 5.73 8.47 -10.01
C LEU A 28 6.03 9.68 -9.16
N PHE A 29 5.84 9.54 -7.86
CA PHE A 29 6.11 10.57 -6.88
C PHE A 29 7.25 10.12 -5.98
N ASP A 30 8.41 10.75 -6.09
CA ASP A 30 9.57 10.45 -5.25
C ASP A 30 9.63 11.43 -4.09
N VAL A 31 9.55 10.93 -2.86
CA VAL A 31 9.53 11.74 -1.64
C VAL A 31 10.65 11.31 -0.73
N ALA A 32 11.58 12.22 -0.43
CA ALA A 32 12.59 11.97 0.59
C ALA A 32 11.94 11.77 1.98
N CYS A 33 11.72 10.51 2.37
CA CYS A 33 11.10 10.12 3.62
C CYS A 33 12.17 9.69 4.63
N LYS A 34 12.18 10.26 5.83
CA LYS A 34 13.05 9.79 6.95
C LYS A 34 12.49 8.55 7.68
N GLY A 35 11.50 7.88 7.11
CA GLY A 35 10.76 6.74 7.68
C GLY A 35 9.81 6.16 6.64
N LEU A 36 8.87 5.30 7.04
CA LEU A 36 7.95 4.67 6.08
C LEU A 36 7.10 5.70 5.32
N CYS A 37 7.07 5.62 3.99
CA CYS A 37 6.27 6.51 3.13
C CYS A 37 4.79 6.55 3.53
N ILE A 38 4.23 5.41 3.95
CA ILE A 38 2.83 5.32 4.39
C ILE A 38 2.54 6.23 5.59
N SER A 39 3.53 6.51 6.45
CA SER A 39 3.35 7.40 7.60
C SER A 39 3.10 8.86 7.21
N TYR A 40 3.50 9.25 6.00
CA TYR A 40 3.25 10.58 5.44
C TYR A 40 1.99 10.60 4.59
N LEU A 41 1.69 9.51 3.89
CA LEU A 41 0.53 9.41 3.01
C LEU A 41 -0.78 9.21 3.77
N GLN A 42 -0.79 8.37 4.82
CA GLN A 42 -2.01 8.01 5.54
C GLN A 42 -2.78 9.24 6.08
N PRO A 43 -2.15 10.23 6.75
CA PRO A 43 -2.89 11.40 7.24
C PRO A 43 -3.54 12.23 6.13
N VAL A 44 -2.92 12.27 4.94
CA VAL A 44 -3.46 12.97 3.77
C VAL A 44 -4.68 12.22 3.24
N LEU A 45 -4.60 10.88 3.17
CA LEU A 45 -5.73 10.04 2.77
C LEU A 45 -6.89 10.18 3.78
N ASP A 46 -6.62 10.11 5.08
CA ASP A 46 -7.63 10.25 6.12
C ASP A 46 -8.34 11.62 6.04
N ALA A 47 -7.58 12.69 5.79
CA ALA A 47 -8.14 14.03 5.58
C ALA A 47 -9.01 14.12 4.31
N TYR A 48 -8.56 13.50 3.21
CA TYR A 48 -9.35 13.42 1.97
C TYR A 48 -10.67 12.66 2.19
N MET A 49 -10.62 11.51 2.86
CA MET A 49 -11.79 10.70 3.18
C MET A 49 -12.80 11.44 4.05
N ALA A 50 -12.33 12.27 4.98
CA ALA A 50 -13.20 13.11 5.80
C ALA A 50 -13.95 14.18 4.99
N CYS A 51 -13.39 14.64 3.86
CA CYS A 51 -14.02 15.62 2.99
C CYS A 51 -15.00 15.02 1.95
N CYS A 52 -14.85 13.73 1.63
CA CYS A 52 -15.62 13.07 0.55
C CYS A 52 -17.00 12.55 0.97
N ASN A 53 -17.48 12.83 2.20
CA ASN A 53 -18.80 12.47 2.70
C ASN A 53 -19.22 10.99 2.49
N GLY A 54 -18.26 10.05 2.38
CA GLY A 54 -18.52 8.62 2.19
C GLY A 54 -18.73 8.17 0.73
N GLU A 55 -18.53 9.04 -0.26
CA GLU A 55 -18.59 8.67 -1.69
C GLU A 55 -17.35 7.89 -2.16
N THR A 56 -16.33 7.75 -1.32
CA THR A 56 -15.08 7.07 -1.63
C THR A 56 -14.73 6.11 -0.50
N GLU A 57 -14.14 4.97 -0.86
CA GLU A 57 -13.62 3.95 0.07
C GLU A 57 -12.13 3.71 -0.19
N ILE A 58 -11.38 3.35 0.84
CA ILE A 58 -9.98 2.91 0.70
C ILE A 58 -9.91 1.41 0.98
N ASP A 59 -9.52 0.64 -0.04
CA ASP A 59 -9.16 -0.76 0.11
C ASP A 59 -7.64 -0.97 0.06
N TYR A 60 -7.17 -1.99 0.76
CA TYR A 60 -5.76 -2.35 0.91
C TYR A 60 -5.53 -3.73 0.32
N ILE A 61 -5.06 -3.74 -0.93
CA ILE A 61 -4.78 -4.97 -1.68
C ILE A 61 -3.30 -5.33 -1.66
N HIS A 62 -3.03 -6.63 -1.78
CA HIS A 62 -1.67 -7.16 -1.91
C HIS A 62 -1.45 -7.66 -3.33
N GLY A 63 -0.24 -7.45 -3.85
CA GLY A 63 0.13 -7.80 -5.22
C GLY A 63 0.08 -6.61 -6.17
N SER A 64 1.15 -6.42 -6.94
CA SER A 64 1.25 -5.32 -7.90
C SER A 64 0.27 -5.47 -9.08
N GLU A 65 0.00 -6.71 -9.51
CA GLU A 65 -0.91 -6.99 -10.62
C GLU A 65 -2.33 -6.46 -10.35
N GLU A 66 -2.87 -6.72 -9.16
CA GLU A 66 -4.18 -6.24 -8.74
C GLU A 66 -4.23 -4.71 -8.67
N VAL A 67 -3.13 -4.05 -8.23
CA VAL A 67 -3.02 -2.58 -8.21
C VAL A 67 -3.13 -2.00 -9.62
N PHE A 68 -2.44 -2.60 -10.60
CA PHE A 68 -2.54 -2.14 -11.99
C PHE A 68 -3.93 -2.40 -12.57
N ARG A 69 -4.51 -3.58 -12.30
CA ARG A 69 -5.84 -3.94 -12.82
C ARG A 69 -6.92 -3.00 -12.28
N LEU A 70 -7.00 -2.82 -10.96
CA LEU A 70 -8.03 -2.00 -10.33
C LEU A 70 -7.82 -0.50 -10.60
N GLY A 71 -6.57 -0.03 -10.68
CA GLY A 71 -6.27 1.36 -11.03
C GLY A 71 -6.58 1.71 -12.49
N ALA A 72 -6.71 0.72 -13.37
CA ALA A 72 -7.12 0.92 -14.76
C ALA A 72 -8.65 1.02 -14.93
N GLU A 73 -9.42 0.77 -13.88
CA GLU A 73 -10.87 0.92 -13.88
C GLU A 73 -11.28 2.39 -13.73
N GLU A 74 -12.43 2.76 -14.29
CA GLU A 74 -12.93 4.13 -14.24
C GLU A 74 -13.46 4.44 -12.83
N GLY A 75 -13.10 5.61 -12.30
CA GLY A 75 -13.44 6.01 -10.93
C GLY A 75 -12.45 5.55 -9.86
N ASN A 76 -11.45 4.73 -10.23
CA ASN A 76 -10.47 4.19 -9.29
C ASN A 76 -9.11 4.89 -9.39
N ILE A 77 -8.42 4.99 -8.25
CA ILE A 77 -7.02 5.38 -8.16
C ILE A 77 -6.32 4.31 -7.33
N ALA A 78 -5.29 3.69 -7.90
CA ALA A 78 -4.47 2.73 -7.20
C ALA A 78 -3.10 3.32 -6.85
N ILE A 79 -2.67 3.10 -5.61
CA ILE A 79 -1.41 3.61 -5.08
C ILE A 79 -0.48 2.44 -4.81
N LEU A 80 0.62 2.36 -5.57
CA LEU A 80 1.67 1.38 -5.39
C LEU A 80 2.73 1.93 -4.43
N MET A 81 2.89 1.26 -3.28
CA MET A 81 3.85 1.65 -2.25
C MET A 81 5.21 0.97 -2.47
N PRO A 82 6.32 1.64 -2.11
CA PRO A 82 7.64 1.02 -2.12
C PRO A 82 7.72 -0.07 -1.05
N PRO A 83 8.60 -1.09 -1.23
CA PRO A 83 8.82 -2.11 -0.22
C PRO A 83 9.34 -1.49 1.07
N ILE A 84 8.89 -2.05 2.19
CA ILE A 84 9.35 -1.61 3.50
C ILE A 84 10.73 -2.20 3.78
N ALA A 85 11.73 -1.34 3.91
CA ALA A 85 13.04 -1.76 4.38
C ALA A 85 12.95 -2.17 5.86
N LYS A 86 13.44 -3.36 6.20
CA LYS A 86 13.41 -3.90 7.58
C LYS A 86 14.05 -2.94 8.60
N ASP A 87 15.12 -2.26 8.22
CA ASP A 87 15.81 -1.31 9.11
C ASP A 87 14.95 -0.06 9.40
N SER A 88 14.19 0.40 8.40
CA SER A 88 13.26 1.53 8.54
C SER A 88 12.00 1.17 9.33
N PHE A 89 11.65 -0.11 9.36
CA PHE A 89 10.46 -0.62 10.06
C PHE A 89 10.59 -0.42 11.57
N PHE A 90 11.66 -0.94 12.16
CA PHE A 90 11.89 -0.84 13.59
C PHE A 90 12.20 0.59 14.02
N SER A 91 12.98 1.34 13.23
CA SER A 91 13.30 2.73 13.56
C SER A 91 12.06 3.63 13.55
N THR A 92 11.11 3.38 12.64
CA THR A 92 9.83 4.10 12.62
C THR A 92 8.98 3.78 13.85
N ILE A 93 8.95 2.52 14.30
CA ILE A 93 8.22 2.13 15.52
C ILE A 93 8.80 2.80 16.76
N VAL A 94 10.13 2.79 16.89
CA VAL A 94 10.82 3.44 18.02
C VAL A 94 10.57 4.95 18.03
N ALA A 95 10.57 5.59 16.86
CA ALA A 95 10.45 7.05 16.76
C ALA A 95 9.00 7.56 16.80
N LYS A 96 8.06 6.85 16.17
CA LYS A 96 6.69 7.32 15.91
C LYS A 96 5.60 6.46 16.55
N GLY A 97 5.97 5.38 17.25
CA GLY A 97 5.01 4.48 17.89
C GLY A 97 4.35 3.52 16.89
N PRO A 98 3.09 3.12 17.12
CA PRO A 98 2.41 2.12 16.28
C PRO A 98 2.39 2.51 14.80
N LEU A 99 2.57 1.52 13.91
CA LEU A 99 2.50 1.75 12.46
C LEU A 99 1.06 2.03 12.00
N PRO A 100 0.88 2.78 10.89
CA PRO A 100 -0.42 2.95 10.26
C PRO A 100 -1.12 1.62 9.97
N ARG A 101 -2.44 1.67 9.87
CA ARG A 101 -3.27 0.47 9.61
C ARG A 101 -2.81 -0.22 8.33
N LYS A 102 -2.74 -1.56 8.37
CA LYS A 102 -2.39 -2.41 7.21
C LYS A 102 -1.08 -2.01 6.50
N THR A 103 -0.12 -1.45 7.24
CA THR A 103 1.20 -1.02 6.72
C THR A 103 1.98 -2.16 6.04
N PHE A 104 1.84 -3.39 6.52
CA PHE A 104 2.48 -4.55 5.93
C PHE A 104 1.53 -5.75 5.93
N SER A 105 1.68 -6.55 4.89
CA SER A 105 1.16 -7.91 4.83
C SER A 105 2.34 -8.85 5.11
N MET A 106 2.15 -9.81 6.01
CA MET A 106 3.12 -10.88 6.22
C MET A 106 2.65 -12.13 5.49
N GLY A 107 3.49 -12.67 4.60
CA GLY A 107 3.17 -13.81 3.74
C GLY A 107 2.31 -13.44 2.51
N GLU A 108 2.40 -14.28 1.48
CA GLU A 108 1.60 -14.17 0.27
C GLU A 108 0.13 -14.54 0.54
N ALA A 109 -0.80 -14.01 -0.26
CA ALA A 109 -2.23 -14.29 -0.10
C ALA A 109 -2.57 -15.79 -0.18
N SER A 110 -1.78 -16.57 -0.92
CA SER A 110 -1.89 -18.04 -0.98
C SER A 110 -1.50 -18.73 0.33
N GLU A 111 -0.50 -18.22 1.05
CA GLU A 111 0.02 -18.82 2.28
C GLU A 111 -0.93 -18.60 3.46
N LYS A 112 -1.69 -17.50 3.45
CA LYS A 112 -2.70 -17.20 4.48
C LYS A 112 -3.94 -18.09 4.43
N ARG A 113 -4.13 -18.86 3.35
CA ARG A 113 -5.29 -19.75 3.18
C ARG A 113 -5.19 -21.05 3.99
N PHE A 114 -4.00 -21.39 4.48
CA PHE A 114 -3.76 -22.65 5.17
C PHE A 114 -3.11 -22.38 6.52
N TYR A 115 -3.91 -22.38 7.59
CA TYR A 115 -3.39 -22.46 8.95
C TYR A 115 -3.50 -23.92 9.40
N LEU A 116 -2.38 -24.48 9.83
CA LEU A 116 -2.33 -25.84 10.37
C LEU A 116 -2.22 -25.72 11.89
N GLU A 117 -3.34 -25.91 12.57
CA GLU A 117 -3.39 -26.00 14.03
C GLU A 117 -3.26 -27.46 14.45
N ALA A 118 -2.22 -27.78 15.21
CA ALA A 118 -2.03 -29.11 15.77
C ALA A 118 -1.80 -29.01 17.28
N ARG A 119 -2.57 -29.80 18.04
CA ARG A 119 -2.33 -30.01 19.48
C ARG A 119 -1.52 -31.28 19.66
N LYS A 120 -0.33 -31.16 20.26
CA LYS A 120 0.45 -32.33 20.68
C LYS A 120 -0.36 -33.13 21.71
N LEU A 121 -0.60 -34.41 21.44
CA LEU A 121 -1.07 -35.34 22.46
C LEU A 121 0.12 -35.72 23.35
N THR A 122 -0.03 -35.56 24.65
CA THR A 122 0.93 -36.03 25.67
C THR A 122 0.38 -37.31 26.29
N GLU A 123 1.21 -38.34 26.38
CA GLU A 123 0.94 -39.52 27.24
C GLU A 123 0.95 -39.15 28.73
#